data_AF-A0A0F2JJL9-F1
#
_entry.id   AF-A0A0F2JJL9-F1
#
_cell.length_a   1.000
_cell.length_b   1.000
_cell.length_c   1.000
_cell.angle_alpha   90.00
_cell.angle_beta   90.00
_cell.angle_gamma   90.00
#
_symmetry.space_group_name_H-M   'P 1'
#
loop_
_entity.id
_entity.type
_entity.pdbx_description
1 polymer ?
#
loop_
_entity_poly.entity_id
_entity_poly.type
_entity_poly.pdbx_seq_one_letter_code
_entity_poly.pdbx_strand_id
1 'polypeptide(L)'
;MPSHLNLGFLVYGRIAYLCVFIGFAALCGFLHHALDGLFAKWFVKSSIALGSLFGFLILWIPYSSADRLLMIYAVFALILLGYAMIRLAVGVWKAFPFANIVLLGFACLGITLINDFIYQMTLSNTPSLIPFGVSVFTFTQAYTLSARGY
;
A
#
# COMPACT_ATOMS: atom_id res chain seq x y z
N MET A 1 32.51 19.05 -0.41
CA MET A 1 31.21 19.50 -0.96
C MET A 1 30.34 18.26 -1.14
N PRO A 2 29.07 18.24 -0.68
CA PRO A 2 28.17 17.16 -1.03
C PRO A 2 27.95 17.21 -2.54
N SER A 3 28.27 16.13 -3.25
CA SER A 3 28.04 16.02 -4.70
C SER A 3 26.54 16.12 -5.00
N HIS A 4 26.16 16.76 -6.11
CA HIS A 4 24.75 16.87 -6.54
C HIS A 4 24.03 15.50 -6.59
N LEU A 5 24.78 14.42 -6.85
CA LEU A 5 24.32 13.02 -6.77
C LEU A 5 23.80 12.63 -5.38
N ASN A 6 24.50 13.00 -4.30
CA ASN A 6 24.08 12.67 -2.93
C ASN A 6 22.80 13.42 -2.53
N LEU A 7 22.66 14.66 -2.98
CA LEU A 7 21.48 15.47 -2.70
C LEU A 7 20.25 14.93 -3.45
N GLY A 8 20.43 14.53 -4.71
CA GLY A 8 19.39 13.83 -5.48
C GLY A 8 18.96 12.50 -4.84
N PHE A 9 19.90 11.70 -4.36
CA PHE A 9 19.62 10.42 -3.70
C PHE A 9 18.80 10.59 -2.41
N LEU A 10 19.18 11.53 -1.54
CA LEU A 10 18.47 11.80 -0.29
C LEU A 10 17.03 12.29 -0.52
N VAL A 11 16.86 13.19 -1.49
CA VAL A 11 15.54 13.71 -1.87
C VAL A 11 14.68 12.60 -2.46
N TYR A 12 15.22 11.82 -3.39
CA TYR A 12 14.53 10.69 -4.01
C TYR A 12 14.06 9.67 -2.96
N GLY A 13 14.95 9.27 -2.04
CA GLY A 13 14.61 8.32 -0.98
C GLY A 13 13.45 8.82 -0.11
N ARG A 14 13.50 10.10 0.32
CA ARG A 14 12.41 10.71 1.11
C ARG A 14 11.07 10.74 0.36
N ILE A 15 11.09 11.07 -0.92
CA ILE A 15 9.89 11.03 -1.76
C ILE A 15 9.35 9.60 -1.84
N ALA A 16 10.21 8.60 -2.00
CA ALA A 16 9.79 7.19 -2.02
C ALA A 16 9.08 6.78 -0.73
N TYR A 17 9.63 7.11 0.45
CA TYR A 17 8.97 6.85 1.74
C TYR A 17 7.62 7.59 1.85
N LEU A 18 7.56 8.87 1.46
CA LEU A 18 6.32 9.63 1.44
C LEU A 18 5.25 8.99 0.55
N CYS A 19 5.63 8.54 -0.64
CA CYS A 19 4.72 7.82 -1.55
C CYS A 19 4.17 6.56 -0.90
N VAL A 20 4.97 5.81 -0.14
CA VAL A 20 4.50 4.62 0.59
C VAL A 20 3.49 5.00 1.67
N PHE A 21 3.77 6.02 2.48
CA PHE A 21 2.89 6.46 3.57
C PHE A 21 1.55 6.99 3.04
N ILE A 22 1.59 7.85 2.03
CA ILE A 22 0.41 8.42 1.39
C ILE A 22 -0.35 7.34 0.61
N GLY A 23 0.35 6.51 -0.15
CA GLY A 23 -0.24 5.45 -0.97
C GLY A 23 -1.01 4.44 -0.14
N PHE A 24 -0.48 4.04 1.02
CA PHE A 24 -1.19 3.15 1.93
C PHE A 24 -2.42 3.82 2.57
N ALA A 25 -2.32 5.09 2.97
CA ALA A 25 -3.49 5.82 3.48
C ALA A 25 -4.59 5.95 2.41
N ALA A 26 -4.21 6.25 1.17
CA ALA A 26 -5.12 6.31 0.03
C ALA A 26 -5.76 4.95 -0.28
N LEU A 27 -5.00 3.86 -0.19
CA LEU A 27 -5.50 2.48 -0.32
C LEU A 27 -6.59 2.16 0.71
N CYS A 28 -6.36 2.48 1.99
CA CYS A 28 -7.35 2.30 3.04
C CYS A 28 -8.60 3.16 2.79
N GLY A 29 -8.42 4.40 2.33
CA GLY A 29 -9.51 5.29 1.92
C GLY A 29 -10.34 4.71 0.78
N PHE A 30 -9.68 4.21 -0.27
CA PHE A 30 -10.31 3.51 -1.39
C PHE A 30 -11.15 2.35 -0.87
N LEU A 31 -10.60 1.46 -0.04
CA LEU A 31 -11.34 0.30 0.47
C LEU A 31 -12.62 0.69 1.21
N HIS A 32 -12.55 1.71 2.05
CA HIS A 32 -13.72 2.18 2.80
C HIS A 32 -14.77 2.82 1.90
N HIS A 33 -14.35 3.68 0.97
CA HIS A 33 -15.28 4.37 0.09
C HIS A 33 -15.83 3.47 -1.01
N ALA A 34 -15.03 2.55 -1.55
CA ALA A 34 -15.41 1.61 -2.60
C ALA A 34 -16.23 0.41 -2.09
N LEU A 35 -16.16 0.09 -0.79
CA LEU A 35 -16.94 -0.96 -0.14
C LEU A 35 -17.65 -0.38 1.09
N ASP A 36 -18.59 0.53 0.86
CA ASP A 36 -19.27 1.28 1.92
C ASP A 36 -20.08 0.35 2.83
N GLY A 37 -19.95 0.55 4.15
CA GLY A 37 -20.49 -0.36 5.17
C GLY A 37 -19.62 -1.60 5.46
N LEU A 38 -18.66 -1.96 4.61
CA LEU A 38 -17.75 -3.09 4.89
C LEU A 38 -16.57 -2.69 5.78
N PHE A 39 -16.09 -1.45 5.70
CA PHE A 39 -14.98 -0.98 6.53
C PHE A 39 -15.44 0.04 7.55
N ALA A 40 -14.93 -0.07 8.78
CA ALA A 40 -15.24 0.89 9.83
C ALA A 40 -14.53 2.23 9.60
N LYS A 41 -15.13 3.36 10.02
CA LYS A 41 -14.53 4.70 9.86
C LYS A 41 -13.18 4.85 10.58
N TRP A 42 -12.96 4.12 11.68
CA TRP A 42 -11.69 4.16 12.42
C TRP A 42 -10.52 3.63 11.60
N PHE A 43 -10.76 2.72 10.65
CA PHE A 43 -9.75 2.12 9.79
C PHE A 43 -9.06 3.21 8.95
N VAL A 44 -9.85 4.04 8.26
CA VAL A 44 -9.34 5.16 7.45
C VAL A 44 -8.73 6.24 8.32
N LYS A 45 -9.36 6.59 9.45
CA LYS A 45 -8.79 7.59 10.37
C LYS A 45 -7.42 7.18 10.87
N SER A 46 -7.24 5.91 11.21
CA SER A 46 -5.97 5.37 11.70
C SER A 46 -4.91 5.35 10.61
N SER A 47 -5.27 4.93 9.38
CA SER A 47 -4.32 4.93 8.26
C SER A 47 -3.86 6.34 7.89
N ILE A 48 -4.77 7.33 7.87
CA ILE A 48 -4.43 8.74 7.61
C ILE A 48 -3.56 9.30 8.75
N ALA A 49 -3.91 9.02 10.01
CA ALA A 49 -3.11 9.49 11.15
C ALA A 49 -1.69 8.92 11.11
N LEU A 50 -1.53 7.63 10.83
CA LEU A 50 -0.22 6.99 10.67
C LEU A 50 0.53 7.56 9.46
N GLY A 51 -0.10 7.63 8.29
CA GLY A 51 0.53 8.16 7.08
C GLY A 51 1.00 9.61 7.26
N SER A 52 0.19 10.44 7.92
CA SER A 52 0.53 11.85 8.19
C SER A 52 1.63 11.99 9.22
N LEU A 53 1.57 11.24 10.32
CA LEU A 53 2.58 11.26 11.38
C LEU A 53 3.95 10.83 10.83
N PHE A 54 4.01 9.67 10.19
CA PHE A 54 5.26 9.14 9.65
C PHE A 54 5.75 9.92 8.43
N GLY A 55 4.82 10.43 7.61
CA GLY A 55 5.14 11.34 6.50
C GLY A 55 5.69 12.68 6.97
N PHE A 56 5.26 13.19 8.12
CA PHE A 56 5.91 14.37 8.70
C PHE A 56 7.28 14.00 9.27
N LEU A 57 7.37 12.94 10.07
CA LEU A 57 8.63 12.52 10.73
C LEU A 57 9.77 12.27 9.75
N ILE A 58 9.51 11.68 8.57
CA ILE A 58 10.56 11.36 7.59
C ILE A 58 11.26 12.60 7.01
N LEU A 59 10.59 13.76 7.02
CA LEU A 59 11.17 15.02 6.55
C LEU A 59 12.26 15.55 7.49
N TRP A 60 12.12 15.28 8.79
CA TRP A 60 12.98 15.83 9.84
C TRP A 60 14.03 14.84 10.35
N ILE A 61 13.78 13.54 10.24
CA ILE A 61 14.72 12.51 10.72
C ILE A 61 15.97 12.41 9.83
N PRO A 62 17.15 12.09 10.41
CA PRO A 62 18.32 11.70 9.64
C PRO A 62 18.04 10.49 8.75
N TYR A 63 18.52 10.52 7.50
CA TYR A 63 18.29 9.45 6.52
C TYR A 63 18.79 8.08 7.01
N SER A 64 19.85 8.04 7.82
CA SER A 64 20.36 6.81 8.44
C SER A 64 19.36 6.09 9.34
N SER A 65 18.31 6.78 9.80
CA SER A 65 17.24 6.22 10.63
C SER A 65 15.91 6.04 9.88
N ALA A 66 15.85 6.40 8.60
CA ALA A 66 14.67 6.30 7.76
C ALA A 66 14.14 4.85 7.68
N ASP A 67 15.04 3.87 7.53
CA ASP A 67 14.65 2.46 7.44
C ASP A 67 14.04 1.92 8.74
N ARG A 68 14.53 2.36 9.91
CA ARG A 68 13.90 2.00 11.18
C ARG A 68 12.50 2.59 11.29
N LEU A 69 12.33 3.83 10.87
CA LEU A 69 11.03 4.49 10.86
C LEU A 69 10.06 3.75 9.93
N LEU A 70 10.51 3.35 8.73
CA LEU A 70 9.74 2.53 7.80
C LEU A 70 9.36 1.17 8.40
N MET A 71 10.28 0.51 9.10
CA MET A 71 10.01 -0.79 9.73
C MET A 71 8.91 -0.69 10.79
N ILE A 72 8.93 0.35 11.62
CA ILE A 72 7.87 0.61 12.61
C ILE A 72 6.54 0.86 11.90
N TYR A 73 6.54 1.70 10.86
CA TYR A 73 5.34 1.96 10.06
C TYR A 73 4.79 0.66 9.44
N ALA A 74 5.66 -0.19 8.91
CA ALA A 74 5.29 -1.44 8.26
C ALA A 74 4.54 -2.39 9.20
N VAL A 75 4.90 -2.45 10.49
CA VAL A 75 4.17 -3.25 11.48
C VAL A 75 2.71 -2.80 11.57
N PHE A 76 2.45 -1.50 11.70
CA PHE A 76 1.08 -0.98 11.75
C PHE A 76 0.34 -1.16 10.42
N ALA A 77 1.03 -0.93 9.30
CA ALA A 77 0.47 -1.13 7.97
C ALA A 77 0.06 -2.60 7.74
N LEU A 78 0.88 -3.56 8.19
CA LEU A 78 0.57 -4.99 8.11
C LEU A 78 -0.65 -5.37 8.96
N ILE A 79 -0.80 -4.79 10.16
CA ILE A 79 -1.99 -5.01 11.00
C ILE A 79 -3.25 -4.51 10.28
N LEU A 80 -3.22 -3.30 9.73
CA LEU A 80 -4.34 -2.73 8.98
C LEU A 80 -4.62 -3.52 7.70
N LEU A 81 -3.58 -3.97 7.00
CA LEU A 81 -3.70 -4.81 5.82
C LEU A 81 -4.34 -6.17 6.16
N GLY A 82 -3.90 -6.80 7.25
CA GLY A 82 -4.50 -8.05 7.75
C GLY A 82 -5.98 -7.88 8.07
N TYR A 83 -6.35 -6.80 8.76
CA TYR A 83 -7.75 -6.44 8.97
C TYR A 83 -8.51 -6.27 7.65
N ALA A 84 -7.93 -5.59 6.66
CA ALA A 84 -8.54 -5.38 5.37
C ALA A 84 -8.77 -6.69 4.60
N MET A 85 -7.80 -7.60 4.60
CA MET A 85 -7.93 -8.92 3.99
C MET A 85 -9.05 -9.74 4.64
N ILE A 86 -9.15 -9.73 5.97
CA ILE A 86 -10.24 -10.41 6.70
C ILE A 86 -11.60 -9.82 6.31
N ARG A 87 -11.73 -8.49 6.30
CA ARG A 87 -12.98 -7.83 5.92
C ARG A 87 -13.36 -8.06 4.46
N LEU A 88 -12.39 -8.07 3.54
CA LEU A 88 -12.63 -8.42 2.14
C LEU A 88 -13.12 -9.87 2.00
N ALA A 89 -12.48 -10.83 2.68
CA ALA A 89 -12.91 -12.22 2.65
C ALA A 89 -14.33 -12.40 3.19
N VAL A 90 -14.66 -11.74 4.31
CA VAL A 90 -16.03 -11.71 4.86
C VAL A 90 -17.00 -11.03 3.88
N GLY A 91 -16.57 -9.96 3.21
CA GLY A 91 -17.34 -9.26 2.18
C GLY A 91 -17.68 -10.20 1.02
N VAL A 92 -16.71 -10.96 0.51
CA VAL A 92 -16.94 -11.96 -0.54
C VAL A 92 -17.91 -13.04 -0.08
N TRP A 93 -17.76 -13.56 1.13
CA TRP A 93 -18.66 -14.58 1.66
C TRP A 93 -20.10 -14.05 1.80
N LYS A 94 -20.26 -12.79 2.21
CA LYS A 94 -21.57 -12.13 2.30
C LYS A 94 -22.08 -11.57 0.96
N ALA A 95 -21.42 -11.89 -0.16
CA ALA A 95 -21.73 -11.37 -1.49
C ALA A 95 -21.82 -9.84 -1.55
N PHE A 96 -20.98 -9.15 -0.77
CA PHE A 96 -20.92 -7.70 -0.74
C PHE A 96 -20.47 -7.17 -2.12
N PRO A 97 -21.14 -6.15 -2.69
CA PRO A 97 -20.83 -5.68 -4.04
C PRO A 97 -19.35 -5.35 -4.22
N PHE A 98 -18.76 -5.79 -5.33
CA PHE A 98 -17.38 -5.52 -5.74
C PHE A 98 -16.26 -6.08 -4.83
N ALA A 99 -16.59 -6.67 -3.67
CA ALA A 99 -15.58 -7.20 -2.75
C ALA A 99 -14.72 -8.31 -3.39
N ASN A 100 -15.30 -9.11 -4.29
CA ASN A 100 -14.62 -10.16 -5.04
C ASN A 100 -13.58 -9.60 -6.02
N ILE A 101 -13.93 -8.54 -6.76
CA ILE A 101 -13.06 -7.90 -7.76
C ILE A 101 -11.91 -7.18 -7.05
N VAL A 102 -12.20 -6.49 -5.94
CA VAL A 102 -11.16 -5.85 -5.12
C VAL A 102 -10.23 -6.90 -4.50
N LEU A 103 -10.76 -8.01 -4.00
CA LEU A 103 -9.95 -9.11 -3.46
C LEU A 103 -9.05 -9.74 -4.53
N LEU A 104 -9.55 -9.90 -5.76
CA LEU A 104 -8.75 -10.38 -6.89
C LEU A 104 -7.55 -9.47 -7.15
N GLY A 105 -7.76 -8.15 -7.18
CA GLY A 105 -6.68 -7.18 -7.34
C GLY A 105 -5.63 -7.28 -6.23
N PHE A 106 -6.08 -7.38 -4.97
CA PHE A 106 -5.20 -7.61 -3.82
C PHE A 106 -4.42 -8.92 -3.92
N ALA A 107 -5.06 -10.00 -4.37
CA ALA A 107 -4.42 -11.29 -4.54
C ALA A 107 -3.33 -11.23 -5.63
N CYS A 108 -3.60 -10.61 -6.78
CA CYS A 108 -2.59 -10.44 -7.83
C CYS A 108 -1.40 -9.60 -7.36
N LEU A 109 -1.65 -8.51 -6.63
CA LEU A 109 -0.59 -7.69 -6.05
C LEU A 109 0.21 -8.45 -4.99
N GLY A 110 -0.46 -9.22 -4.13
CA GLY A 110 0.20 -10.07 -3.12
C GLY A 110 1.07 -11.17 -3.74
N ILE A 111 0.57 -11.89 -4.75
CA ILE A 111 1.30 -12.96 -5.44
C ILE A 111 2.55 -12.40 -6.13
N THR A 112 2.43 -11.28 -6.82
CA THR A 112 3.57 -10.64 -7.50
C THR A 112 4.63 -10.12 -6.52
N LEU A 113 4.21 -9.60 -5.36
CA LEU A 113 5.13 -9.25 -4.27
C LEU A 113 5.86 -10.47 -3.70
N ILE A 114 5.14 -11.56 -3.40
CA ILE A 114 5.73 -12.79 -2.88
C ILE A 114 6.72 -13.39 -3.89
N ASN A 115 6.34 -13.40 -5.16
CA ASN A 115 7.18 -13.84 -6.27
C ASN A 115 8.51 -13.08 -6.30
N ASP A 116 8.46 -11.75 -6.29
CA ASP A 116 9.65 -10.91 -6.34
C ASP A 116 10.51 -11.05 -5.08
N PHE A 117 9.88 -11.22 -3.90
CA PHE A 117 10.60 -11.49 -2.66
C PHE A 117 11.39 -12.81 -2.73
N ILE A 118 10.76 -13.88 -3.24
CA ILE A 118 11.43 -15.18 -3.43
C ILE A 118 12.59 -15.05 -4.42
N TYR A 119 12.41 -14.31 -5.52
CA TYR A 119 13.48 -14.13 -6.51
C TYR A 119 14.65 -13.31 -5.98
N GLN A 120 14.39 -12.27 -5.19
CA GLN A 120 15.43 -11.53 -4.49
C GLN A 120 16.21 -12.43 -3.52
N MET A 121 15.53 -13.32 -2.79
CA MET A 121 16.17 -14.27 -1.87
C MET A 121 16.98 -15.36 -2.59
N THR A 122 16.54 -15.76 -3.79
CA THR A 122 17.22 -16.79 -4.59
C THR A 122 18.27 -16.24 -5.55
N LEU A 123 18.55 -14.92 -5.51
CA LEU A 123 19.51 -14.23 -6.40
C LEU A 123 19.24 -14.46 -7.90
N SER A 124 18.01 -14.80 -8.26
CA SER A 124 17.62 -14.96 -9.66
C SER A 124 17.39 -13.57 -10.25
N ASN A 125 18.16 -13.21 -11.29
CA ASN A 125 18.03 -11.95 -12.01
C ASN A 125 16.79 -11.97 -12.94
N THR A 126 15.61 -12.15 -12.35
CA THR A 126 14.34 -12.07 -13.07
C THR A 126 13.77 -10.64 -12.98
N PRO A 127 13.13 -10.15 -14.05
CA PRO A 127 12.44 -8.87 -14.00
C PRO A 127 11.32 -8.87 -12.95
N SER A 128 11.16 -7.73 -12.26
CA SER A 128 10.12 -7.54 -11.25
C SER A 128 8.72 -7.67 -11.84
N LEU A 129 7.86 -8.49 -11.22
CA LEU A 129 6.45 -8.64 -11.59
C LEU A 129 5.52 -7.69 -10.82
N ILE A 130 6.04 -6.93 -9.84
CA ILE A 130 5.27 -5.92 -9.10
C ILE A 130 4.50 -4.96 -10.03
N PRO A 131 5.08 -4.41 -11.13
CA PRO A 131 4.33 -3.53 -12.04
C PRO A 131 3.08 -4.18 -12.62
N PHE A 132 3.13 -5.49 -12.91
CA PHE A 132 1.97 -6.24 -13.37
C PHE A 132 0.89 -6.34 -12.29
N GLY A 133 1.28 -6.70 -11.06
CA GLY A 133 0.35 -6.77 -9.93
C GLY A 133 -0.31 -5.42 -9.62
N VAL A 134 0.47 -4.34 -9.63
CA VAL A 134 -0.01 -2.96 -9.45
C VAL A 134 -0.96 -2.57 -10.59
N SER A 135 -0.69 -2.97 -11.82
CA SER A 135 -1.57 -2.69 -12.97
C SER A 135 -2.93 -3.36 -12.79
N VAL A 136 -2.95 -4.67 -12.52
CA VAL A 136 -4.20 -5.41 -12.26
C VAL A 136 -4.96 -4.79 -11.10
N PHE A 137 -4.27 -4.50 -9.99
CA PHE A 137 -4.87 -3.87 -8.83
C PHE A 137 -5.49 -2.51 -9.18
N THR A 138 -4.77 -1.65 -9.90
CA THR A 138 -5.27 -0.33 -10.33
C THR A 138 -6.49 -0.46 -11.24
N PHE A 139 -6.50 -1.39 -12.19
CA PHE A 139 -7.67 -1.64 -13.03
C PHE A 139 -8.88 -2.12 -12.23
N THR A 140 -8.68 -3.01 -11.24
CA THR A 140 -9.79 -3.45 -10.38
C THR A 140 -10.37 -2.30 -9.54
N GLN A 141 -9.51 -1.37 -9.06
CA GLN A 141 -9.95 -0.17 -8.36
C GLN A 141 -10.75 0.76 -9.29
N ALA A 142 -10.21 1.04 -10.49
CA ALA A 142 -10.85 1.91 -11.48
C ALA A 142 -12.20 1.34 -11.95
N TYR A 143 -12.27 0.03 -12.22
CA TYR A 143 -13.51 -0.65 -12.56
C TYR A 143 -14.53 -0.54 -11.42
N THR A 144 -14.11 -0.78 -10.18
CA THR A 144 -15.01 -0.70 -9.02
C THR A 144 -15.57 0.71 -8.84
N LEU A 145 -14.76 1.75 -9.04
CA LEU A 145 -15.22 3.14 -8.99
C LEU A 145 -16.19 3.48 -10.13
N SER A 146 -15.87 3.07 -11.36
CA SER A 146 -16.70 3.32 -12.54
C SER A 146 -18.05 2.60 -12.46
N ALA A 147 -18.05 1.31 -12.11
CA ALA A 147 -19.26 0.49 -12.02
C ALA A 147 -20.17 0.92 -10.86
N ARG A 148 -19.62 1.58 -9.84
CA ARG A 148 -20.39 2.06 -8.69
C ARG A 148 -21.11 3.39 -8.95
N GLY A 149 -20.71 4.13 -9.99
CA GLY A 149 -21.36 5.38 -10.38
C GLY A 149 -21.04 6.54 -9.43
N TYR A 150 -20.05 7.35 -9.82
CA TYR A 150 -20.18 8.79 -9.71
C TYR A 150 -20.78 9.31 -11.01
#